data_AF-A0A6P0MM83-F1
#
_entry.id   AF-A0A6P0MM83-F1
#
_cell.length_a   1.000
_cell.length_b   1.000
_cell.length_c   1.000
_cell.angle_alpha   90.00
_cell.angle_beta   90.00
_cell.angle_gamma   90.00
#
_symmetry.space_group_name_H-M   'P 1'
#
loop_
_entity.id
_entity.type
_entity.pdbx_description
1 polymer ?
#
loop_
_entity_poly.entity_id
_entity_poly.type
_entity_poly.pdbx_seq_one_letter_code
_entity_poly.pdbx_strand_id
1 'polypeptide(L)'
;MHDLVWGEKSPAVVAIAINLAIATSPMILWTLLQSVNNIHKIRILFGVAFFASWILIYASIVQLMLMMKTPKRSLWAAGTIGSIICLPPIILEVLGIFPEENPTLWLFSTLPWLGLEHGVTTTTAFMALLGEGIVLVLLNLQLTRQVRGIKN
;
A
#
# COMPACT_ATOMS: atom_id res chain seq x y z
N MET A 1 -27.05 0.44 -11.08
CA MET A 1 -25.77 0.80 -10.41
C MET A 1 -25.05 -0.44 -9.86
N HIS A 2 -25.13 -1.59 -10.52
CA HIS A 2 -24.58 -2.85 -10.03
C HIS A 2 -23.71 -3.49 -11.11
N ASP A 3 -22.82 -2.68 -11.69
CA ASP A 3 -21.99 -3.11 -12.84
C ASP A 3 -20.60 -2.46 -12.89
N LEU A 4 -20.19 -1.75 -11.82
CA LEU A 4 -18.81 -1.24 -11.72
C LEU A 4 -17.82 -2.27 -11.19
N VAL A 5 -18.30 -3.26 -10.42
CA VAL A 5 -17.46 -4.35 -9.88
C VAL A 5 -17.36 -5.51 -10.87
N TRP A 6 -18.35 -5.66 -11.77
CA TRP A 6 -18.53 -6.83 -12.63
C TRP A 6 -18.40 -6.59 -14.14
N GLY A 7 -18.02 -5.38 -14.57
CA GLY A 7 -17.68 -5.16 -15.97
C GLY A 7 -16.46 -5.99 -16.36
N GLU A 8 -16.51 -6.63 -17.52
CA GLU A 8 -15.50 -7.53 -18.15
C GLU A 8 -14.07 -6.96 -18.29
N LYS A 9 -13.80 -5.79 -17.69
CA LYS A 9 -12.54 -5.05 -17.66
C LYS A 9 -12.21 -4.50 -16.27
N SER A 10 -12.58 -5.21 -15.20
CA SER A 10 -12.15 -4.82 -13.85
C SER A 10 -10.62 -4.78 -13.81
N PRO A 11 -9.98 -3.63 -13.51
CA PRO A 11 -8.53 -3.54 -13.43
C PRO A 11 -8.02 -4.62 -12.48
N ALA A 12 -6.92 -5.29 -12.81
CA ALA A 12 -6.40 -6.37 -11.97
C ALA A 12 -6.16 -5.92 -10.51
N VAL A 13 -6.02 -4.60 -10.24
CA VAL A 13 -5.95 -4.03 -8.89
C VAL A 13 -7.20 -4.35 -8.06
N VAL A 14 -8.40 -4.32 -8.65
CA VAL A 14 -9.66 -4.58 -7.94
C VAL A 14 -9.72 -6.03 -7.48
N ALA A 15 -9.31 -6.97 -8.33
CA ALA A 15 -9.21 -8.38 -7.96
C ALA A 15 -8.19 -8.59 -6.83
N ILE A 16 -7.03 -7.90 -6.90
CA ILE A 16 -6.03 -7.91 -5.83
C ILE A 16 -6.60 -7.35 -4.52
N ALA A 17 -7.37 -6.25 -4.58
CA ALA A 17 -8.00 -5.65 -3.41
C ALA A 17 -9.00 -6.60 -2.73
N ILE A 18 -9.83 -7.31 -3.51
CA ILE A 18 -10.77 -8.30 -2.98
C ILE A 18 -10.01 -9.46 -2.33
N ASN A 19 -9.01 -10.01 -3.01
CA ASN A 19 -8.19 -11.10 -2.47
C ASN A 19 -7.48 -10.69 -1.18
N LEU A 20 -6.97 -9.45 -1.14
CA LEU A 20 -6.32 -8.89 0.03
C LEU A 20 -7.29 -8.67 1.19
N ALA A 21 -8.52 -8.20 0.93
CA ALA A 21 -9.55 -8.06 1.96
C ALA A 21 -9.92 -9.42 2.57
N ILE A 22 -10.04 -10.45 1.74
CA ILE A 22 -10.27 -11.83 2.21
C ILE A 22 -9.08 -12.31 3.04
N ALA A 23 -7.85 -12.13 2.56
CA ALA A 23 -6.63 -12.59 3.24
C ALA A 23 -6.38 -11.90 4.59
N THR A 24 -6.72 -10.61 4.71
CA THR A 24 -6.55 -9.84 5.95
C THR A 24 -7.71 -10.01 6.93
N SER A 25 -8.87 -10.50 6.48
CA SER A 25 -10.05 -10.67 7.33
C SER A 25 -9.84 -11.50 8.61
N PRO A 26 -9.06 -12.61 8.62
CA PRO A 26 -8.84 -13.38 9.84
C PRO A 26 -7.99 -12.60 10.85
N MET A 27 -7.01 -11.81 10.38
CA MET A 27 -6.17 -10.99 11.26
C MET A 27 -6.98 -9.87 11.92
N ILE A 28 -7.89 -9.24 11.17
CA ILE A 28 -8.80 -8.22 11.71
C ILE A 28 -9.70 -8.85 12.78
N LEU A 29 -10.33 -9.98 12.48
CA LEU A 29 -11.21 -10.67 13.42
C LEU A 29 -10.46 -11.09 14.69
N TRP A 30 -9.26 -11.66 14.54
CA TRP A 30 -8.40 -12.02 15.65
C TRP A 30 -8.08 -10.81 16.54
N THR A 31 -7.72 -9.68 15.93
CA THR A 31 -7.40 -8.42 16.64
C THR A 31 -8.58 -7.90 17.44
N LEU A 32 -9.80 -8.00 16.90
CA LEU A 32 -11.01 -7.56 17.57
C LEU A 32 -11.35 -8.43 18.79
N LEU A 33 -11.16 -9.75 18.67
CA LEU A 33 -11.46 -10.74 19.70
C LEU A 33 -10.44 -10.78 20.84
N GLN A 34 -9.20 -10.32 20.62
CA GLN A 34 -8.18 -10.31 21.67
C GLN A 34 -8.55 -9.39 22.85
N SER A 35 -8.21 -9.82 24.07
CA SER A 35 -8.34 -8.99 25.29
C SER A 35 -7.10 -8.12 25.53
N VAL A 36 -6.77 -7.28 24.54
CA VAL A 36 -5.68 -6.30 24.62
C VAL A 36 -6.26 -4.88 24.69
N ASN A 37 -5.47 -3.93 25.20
CA ASN A 37 -5.89 -2.53 25.27
C ASN A 37 -6.29 -1.99 23.88
N ASN A 38 -7.32 -1.15 23.83
CA ASN A 38 -7.86 -0.53 22.63
C ASN A 38 -6.79 0.20 21.81
N ILE A 39 -5.82 0.86 22.46
CA ILE A 39 -4.72 1.54 21.77
C ILE A 39 -3.89 0.55 20.94
N HIS A 40 -3.62 -0.64 21.50
CA HIS A 40 -2.87 -1.68 20.81
C HIS A 40 -3.66 -2.26 19.63
N LYS A 41 -4.97 -2.50 19.81
CA LYS A 41 -5.86 -2.93 18.71
C LYS A 41 -5.86 -1.93 17.55
N ILE A 42 -5.96 -0.63 17.87
CA ILE A 42 -5.96 0.44 16.87
C ILE A 42 -4.63 0.43 16.11
N ARG A 43 -3.48 0.30 16.78
CA ARG A 43 -2.17 0.21 16.12
C ARG A 43 -2.06 -0.97 15.17
N ILE A 44 -2.56 -2.15 15.57
CA ILE A 44 -2.59 -3.33 14.69
C ILE A 44 -3.47 -3.06 13.46
N LEU A 45 -4.64 -2.44 13.65
CA LEU A 45 -5.54 -2.12 12.55
C LEU A 45 -4.92 -1.11 11.58
N PHE A 46 -4.18 -0.11 12.08
CA PHE A 46 -3.36 0.76 11.24
C PHE A 46 -2.30 -0.04 10.47
N GLY A 47 -1.59 -0.96 11.13
CA GLY A 47 -0.61 -1.82 10.46
C GLY A 47 -1.20 -2.61 9.30
N VAL A 48 -2.39 -3.19 9.48
CA VAL A 48 -3.13 -3.89 8.41
C VAL A 48 -3.51 -2.92 7.28
N ALA A 49 -3.98 -1.71 7.62
CA ALA A 49 -4.35 -0.71 6.63
C ALA A 49 -3.13 -0.22 5.82
N PHE A 50 -1.99 0.07 6.46
CA PHE A 50 -0.75 0.43 5.79
C PHE A 50 -0.28 -0.69 4.86
N PHE A 51 -0.27 -1.93 5.34
CA PHE A 51 0.10 -3.09 4.52
C PHE A 51 -0.79 -3.21 3.28
N ALA A 52 -2.10 -3.03 3.45
CA ALA A 52 -3.04 -3.06 2.35
C ALA A 52 -2.80 -1.93 1.34
N SER A 53 -2.59 -0.70 1.80
CA SER A 53 -2.25 0.45 0.96
C SER A 53 -1.00 0.18 0.12
N TRP A 54 0.07 -0.30 0.74
CA TRP A 54 1.32 -0.61 0.05
C TRP A 54 1.17 -1.67 -1.03
N ILE A 55 0.45 -2.77 -0.74
CA ILE A 55 0.18 -3.81 -1.75
C ILE A 55 -0.58 -3.23 -2.94
N LEU A 56 -1.59 -2.40 -2.68
CA LEU A 56 -2.39 -1.81 -3.75
C LEU A 56 -1.59 -0.80 -4.59
N ILE A 57 -0.73 0.00 -3.94
CA ILE A 57 0.19 0.91 -4.63
C ILE A 57 1.14 0.11 -5.53
N TYR A 58 1.76 -0.95 -5.03
CA TYR A 58 2.64 -1.82 -5.83
C TYR A 58 1.91 -2.49 -6.98
N ALA A 59 0.72 -3.01 -6.73
CA ALA A 59 -0.11 -3.61 -7.77
C ALA A 59 -0.44 -2.61 -8.88
N SER A 60 -0.82 -1.37 -8.52
CA SER A 60 -1.10 -0.31 -9.49
C SER A 60 0.14 0.07 -10.30
N ILE A 61 1.31 0.20 -9.66
CA ILE A 61 2.58 0.52 -10.35
C ILE A 61 2.94 -0.59 -11.33
N VAL A 62 2.92 -1.87 -10.89
CA VAL A 62 3.20 -3.01 -11.76
C VAL A 62 2.27 -3.03 -12.95
N GLN A 63 0.96 -2.85 -12.74
CA GLN A 63 -0.01 -2.86 -13.83
C GLN A 63 0.22 -1.71 -14.82
N LEU A 64 0.51 -0.51 -14.33
CA LEU A 64 0.89 0.63 -15.18
C LEU A 64 2.12 0.30 -16.03
N MET A 65 3.17 -0.25 -15.42
CA MET A 65 4.42 -0.60 -16.13
C MET A 65 4.22 -1.72 -17.15
N LEU A 66 3.37 -2.71 -16.86
CA LEU A 66 3.05 -3.78 -17.80
C LEU A 66 2.23 -3.29 -19.01
N MET A 67 1.54 -2.15 -18.88
CA MET A 67 0.81 -1.52 -19.97
C MET A 67 1.68 -0.60 -20.84
N MET A 68 2.89 -0.25 -20.39
CA MET A 68 3.83 0.55 -21.18
C MET A 68 4.35 -0.24 -22.38
N LYS A 69 4.56 0.47 -23.50
CA LYS A 69 5.15 -0.08 -24.74
C LYS A 69 6.69 -0.14 -24.63
N THR A 70 7.22 -0.84 -23.63
CA THR A 70 8.66 -0.99 -23.42
C THR A 70 9.09 -2.45 -23.56
N PRO A 71 10.23 -2.73 -24.21
CA PRO A 71 10.80 -4.07 -24.22
C PRO A 71 11.17 -4.47 -22.79
N LYS A 72 10.97 -5.75 -22.44
CA LYS A 72 11.25 -6.30 -21.10
C LYS A 72 10.47 -5.64 -19.95
N ARG A 73 9.24 -5.16 -20.19
CA ARG A 73 8.35 -4.55 -19.19
C ARG A 73 8.29 -5.27 -17.83
N SER A 74 8.30 -6.61 -17.81
CA SER A 74 8.29 -7.40 -16.57
C SER A 74 9.57 -7.22 -15.75
N LEU A 75 10.73 -7.15 -16.41
CA LEU A 75 12.02 -6.91 -15.76
C LEU A 75 12.08 -5.49 -15.17
N TRP A 76 11.58 -4.50 -15.90
CA TRP A 76 11.49 -3.12 -15.40
C TRP A 76 10.55 -3.00 -14.21
N ALA A 77 9.41 -3.69 -14.24
CA ALA A 77 8.47 -3.72 -13.12
C ALA A 77 9.12 -4.35 -11.88
N ALA A 78 9.77 -5.50 -12.03
CA ALA A 78 10.48 -6.15 -10.93
C ALA A 78 11.59 -5.28 -10.33
N GLY A 79 12.42 -4.66 -11.19
CA GLY A 79 13.48 -3.76 -10.74
C GLY A 79 12.95 -2.52 -10.02
N THR A 80 11.84 -1.95 -10.50
CA THR A 80 11.22 -0.77 -9.88
C THR A 80 10.61 -1.11 -8.53
N ILE A 81 9.84 -2.20 -8.44
CA ILE A 81 9.25 -2.63 -7.17
C ILE A 81 10.34 -3.01 -6.16
N GLY A 82 11.36 -3.76 -6.57
CA GLY A 82 12.50 -4.05 -5.71
C GLY A 82 13.19 -2.79 -5.19
N SER A 83 13.36 -1.79 -6.05
CA SER A 83 13.95 -0.49 -5.67
C SER A 83 13.06 0.27 -4.70
N ILE A 84 11.75 0.39 -4.97
CA ILE A 84 10.81 1.06 -4.06
C ILE A 84 10.73 0.33 -2.72
N ILE A 85 10.90 -1.00 -2.71
CA ILE A 85 10.84 -1.76 -1.47
C ILE A 85 12.09 -1.55 -0.61
N CYS A 86 13.26 -1.62 -1.22
CA CYS A 86 14.52 -1.63 -0.49
C CYS A 86 15.07 -0.21 -0.23
N LEU A 87 14.92 0.72 -1.17
CA LEU A 87 15.57 2.03 -1.07
C LEU A 87 15.09 2.87 0.11
N PRO A 88 13.78 3.00 0.41
CA PRO A 88 13.34 3.85 1.51
C PRO A 88 13.95 3.47 2.87
N PRO A 89 13.87 2.22 3.36
CA PRO A 89 14.49 1.89 4.64
C PRO A 89 16.02 2.02 4.61
N ILE A 90 16.68 1.63 3.52
CA ILE A 90 18.14 1.78 3.38
C ILE A 90 18.56 3.25 3.46
N ILE A 91 17.84 4.15 2.79
CA ILE A 91 18.13 5.59 2.81
C ILE A 91 17.92 6.14 4.23
N LEU A 92 16.84 5.76 4.91
CA LEU A 92 16.60 6.20 6.29
C LEU A 92 17.74 5.74 7.22
N GLU A 93 18.14 4.48 7.15
CA GLU A 93 19.23 3.93 7.97
C GLU A 93 20.58 4.58 7.67
N VAL A 94 20.93 4.75 6.38
CA VAL A 94 22.18 5.41 5.97
C VAL A 94 22.24 6.86 6.42
N LEU A 95 21.09 7.54 6.48
CA LEU A 95 20.98 8.90 7.01
C LEU A 95 20.94 8.97 8.54
N GLY A 96 21.01 7.82 9.24
CA GLY A 96 20.93 7.76 10.70
C GLY A 96 19.55 8.05 11.27
N ILE A 97 18.49 7.91 10.46
CA ILE A 97 17.11 8.17 10.87
C ILE A 97 16.51 6.87 11.42
N PHE A 98 16.64 6.65 12.72
CA PHE A 98 16.13 5.46 13.38
C PHE A 98 14.65 5.60 13.79
N PRO A 99 13.89 4.49 13.87
CA PRO A 99 12.48 4.52 14.26
C PRO A 99 12.27 5.09 15.67
N GLU A 100 13.21 4.86 16.58
CA GLU A 100 13.15 5.31 17.97
C GLU A 100 13.08 6.84 18.10
N GLU A 101 13.79 7.56 17.23
CA GLU A 101 13.88 9.02 17.27
C GLU A 101 12.91 9.69 16.29
N ASN A 102 12.69 9.07 15.12
CA ASN A 102 11.95 9.66 14.01
C ASN A 102 10.89 8.71 13.44
N PRO A 103 9.93 8.22 14.25
CA PRO A 103 9.05 7.12 13.87
C PRO A 103 8.06 7.48 12.76
N THR A 104 7.84 8.78 12.50
CA THR A 104 6.89 9.25 11.49
C THR A 104 7.38 9.01 10.07
N LEU A 105 8.68 9.16 9.81
CA LEU A 105 9.26 8.94 8.47
C LEU A 105 9.20 7.46 8.08
N TRP A 106 9.27 6.58 9.08
CA TRP A 106 9.17 5.14 8.87
C TRP A 106 7.79 4.69 8.39
N LEU A 107 6.72 5.47 8.58
CA LEU A 107 5.39 5.18 8.03
C LEU A 107 5.36 5.20 6.51
N PHE A 108 6.21 6.00 5.87
CA PHE A 108 6.33 6.09 4.40
C PHE A 108 7.43 5.17 3.84
N SER A 109 8.04 4.36 4.70
CA SER A 109 8.92 3.28 4.28
C SER A 109 8.12 2.00 4.05
N THR A 110 8.78 0.96 3.54
CA THR A 110 8.19 -0.37 3.43
C THR A 110 8.02 -1.10 4.75
N LEU A 111 8.51 -0.52 5.84
CA LEU A 111 8.45 -1.06 7.19
C LEU A 111 7.64 -0.13 8.12
N PRO A 112 6.37 0.19 7.81
CA PRO A 112 5.56 1.14 8.59
C PRO A 112 5.29 0.66 10.03
N TRP A 113 5.37 -0.64 10.27
CA TRP A 113 5.25 -1.22 11.61
C TRP A 113 6.31 -0.71 12.57
N LEU A 114 7.54 -0.43 12.09
CA LEU A 114 8.59 0.13 12.94
C LEU A 114 8.19 1.52 13.46
N GLY A 115 7.56 2.35 12.63
CA GLY A 115 7.04 3.64 13.09
C GLY A 115 5.86 3.50 14.08
N LEU A 116 4.96 2.55 13.83
CA LEU A 116 3.80 2.31 14.70
C LEU A 116 4.18 1.76 16.08
N GLU A 117 5.25 0.98 16.17
CA GLU A 117 5.77 0.44 17.42
C GLU A 117 6.40 1.55 18.28
N HIS A 118 7.21 2.41 17.67
CA HIS A 118 8.02 3.44 18.34
C HIS A 118 7.28 4.77 18.60
N GLY A 119 5.96 4.72 18.79
CA GLY A 119 5.23 5.83 19.42
C GLY A 119 4.56 6.84 18.48
N VAL A 120 4.39 6.53 17.20
CA VAL A 120 3.51 7.32 16.31
C VAL A 120 2.13 7.52 16.94
N THR A 121 1.65 8.77 16.94
CA THR A 121 0.29 9.09 17.39
C THR A 121 -0.75 8.59 16.39
N THR A 122 -1.94 8.25 16.88
CA THR A 122 -3.08 7.84 16.04
C THR A 122 -3.39 8.85 14.94
N THR A 123 -3.31 10.15 15.25
CA THR A 123 -3.54 11.23 14.27
C THR A 123 -2.50 11.23 13.16
N THR A 124 -1.22 11.07 13.52
CA THR A 124 -0.13 11.01 12.55
C THR A 124 -0.26 9.77 11.64
N ALA A 125 -0.58 8.61 12.21
CA ALA A 125 -0.83 7.38 11.45
C ALA A 125 -1.99 7.57 10.46
N PHE A 126 -3.09 8.18 10.90
CA PHE A 126 -4.23 8.47 10.04
C PHE A 126 -3.89 9.44 8.90
N MET A 127 -3.16 10.52 9.19
CA MET A 127 -2.71 11.47 8.17
C MET A 127 -1.78 10.84 7.14
N ALA A 128 -0.87 9.96 7.58
CA ALA A 128 0.00 9.22 6.68
C ALA A 128 -0.79 8.28 5.77
N LEU A 129 -1.78 7.55 6.30
CA LEU A 129 -2.70 6.74 5.48
C LEU A 129 -3.49 7.57 4.46
N LEU A 130 -3.94 8.77 4.83
CA LEU A 130 -4.60 9.66 3.87
C LEU A 130 -3.65 10.04 2.73
N GLY A 131 -2.38 10.31 3.04
CA GLY A 131 -1.33 10.55 2.04
C GLY A 131 -1.17 9.38 1.08
N GLU A 132 -1.03 8.15 1.60
CA GLU A 132 -0.96 6.93 0.78
C GLU A 132 -2.23 6.73 -0.05
N GLY A 133 -3.40 7.01 0.52
CA GLY A 133 -4.69 6.95 -0.16
C GLY A 133 -4.76 7.90 -1.37
N ILE A 134 -4.23 9.12 -1.25
CA ILE A 134 -4.14 10.07 -2.37
C ILE A 134 -3.25 9.49 -3.48
N VAL A 135 -2.08 8.96 -3.14
CA VAL A 135 -1.18 8.32 -4.11
C VAL A 135 -1.89 7.17 -4.83
N LEU A 136 -2.59 6.31 -4.07
CA LEU A 136 -3.34 5.19 -4.62
C LEU A 136 -4.45 5.65 -5.57
N VAL A 137 -5.22 6.68 -5.22
CA VAL A 137 -6.26 7.26 -6.09
C VAL A 137 -5.64 7.79 -7.38
N LEU A 138 -4.53 8.54 -7.28
CA LEU A 138 -3.84 9.09 -8.46
C LEU A 138 -3.35 7.97 -9.39
N LEU A 139 -2.74 6.91 -8.85
CA LEU A 139 -2.28 5.77 -9.63
C LEU A 139 -3.44 5.05 -10.33
N ASN A 140 -4.54 4.81 -9.63
CA ASN A 140 -5.71 4.15 -10.22
C ASN A 140 -6.43 5.01 -11.27
N LEU A 141 -6.42 6.34 -11.12
CA LEU A 141 -6.88 7.26 -12.15
C LEU A 141 -6.00 7.16 -13.41
N GLN A 142 -4.68 7.14 -13.25
CA GLN A 142 -3.77 6.94 -14.38
C GLN A 142 -3.98 5.58 -15.06
N LEU A 143 -4.16 4.52 -14.28
CA LEU A 143 -4.42 3.17 -14.79
C LEU A 143 -5.71 3.15 -15.62
N THR A 144 -6.78 3.76 -15.10
CA THR A 144 -8.06 3.86 -15.81
C THR A 144 -7.93 4.62 -17.13
N ARG A 145 -7.13 5.70 -17.15
CA ARG A 145 -6.84 6.46 -18.39
C ARG A 145 -6.10 5.61 -19.41
N GLN A 146 -5.07 4.84 -19.00
CA GLN A 146 -4.34 3.97 -19.92
C GLN A 146 -5.21 2.84 -20.47
N VAL A 147 -6.05 2.20 -19.64
CA VAL A 147 -6.96 1.13 -20.09
C VAL A 147 -7.95 1.65 -21.14
N ARG A 148 -8.46 2.88 -20.95
CA ARG A 148 -9.35 3.52 -21.93
C ARG A 148 -8.61 3.94 -23.20
N GLY A 149 -7.38 4.47 -23.07
CA GLY A 149 -6.56 4.90 -24.20
C GLY A 149 -6.10 3.76 -25.13
N ILE A 150 -5.97 2.52 -24.63
CA ILE A 150 -5.65 1.34 -25.45
C ILE A 150 -6.85 0.92 -26.34
N LYS A 151 -8.07 1.39 -26.07
CA LYS A 151 -9.28 1.00 -26.81
C LYS A 151 -9.57 1.85 -28.05
N ASN A 152 -8.81 2.93 -28.29
CA ASN A 152 -8.89 3.79 -29.47
C ASN A 152 -7.69 3.57 -30.39
#